data_AF-A0A3P8KPN6-F1
#
_entry.id   AF-A0A3P8KPN6-F1
#
_cell.length_a   1.000
_cell.length_b   1.000
_cell.length_c   1.000
_cell.angle_alpha   90.00
_cell.angle_beta   90.00
_cell.angle_gamma   90.00
#
_symmetry.space_group_name_H-M   'P 1'
#
loop_
_entity.id
_entity.type
_entity.pdbx_description
1 polymer ?
#
loop_
_entity_poly.entity_id
_entity_poly.type
_entity_poly.pdbx_seq_one_letter_code
_entity_poly.pdbx_strand_id
1 'polypeptide(L)'
;MNGVLSGAGTCFFAFVGFDIIATTGEEVRNPQTAIPISIIGCLLICFLAYGLISATLTLMVPYYSISSVAALPLAFSRHGLQWAKYIISTGALCALTTRFVNNALT
;
A
#
# COMPACT_ATOMS: atom_id res chain seq x y z
N MET A 1 -23.18 6.11 7.98
CA MET A 1 -22.30 5.02 8.47
C MET A 1 -21.77 4.09 7.35
N ASN A 2 -22.55 3.79 6.29
CA ASN A 2 -22.14 2.83 5.24
C ASN A 2 -20.77 3.08 4.59
N GLY A 3 -20.38 4.35 4.38
CA GLY A 3 -19.11 4.67 3.72
C GLY A 3 -17.87 4.31 4.54
N VAL A 4 -17.90 4.48 5.87
CA VAL A 4 -16.75 4.20 6.75
C VAL A 4 -16.53 2.69 6.86
N LEU A 5 -17.61 1.92 7.02
CA LEU A 5 -17.53 0.46 7.11
C LEU A 5 -17.05 -0.16 5.79
N SER A 6 -17.55 0.34 4.65
CA SER A 6 -17.10 -0.09 3.33
C SER A 6 -15.64 0.28 3.06
N GLY A 7 -15.22 1.50 3.42
CA GLY A 7 -13.83 1.94 3.26
C GLY A 7 -12.85 1.17 4.14
N ALA A 8 -13.23 0.84 5.38
CA ALA A 8 -12.44 0.01 6.28
C ALA A 8 -12.18 -1.38 5.67
N GLY A 9 -13.19 -2.00 5.04
CA GLY A 9 -13.04 -3.27 4.32
C GLY A 9 -12.06 -3.20 3.16
N THR A 10 -12.07 -2.10 2.39
CA THR A 10 -11.10 -1.90 1.30
C THR A 10 -9.67 -1.69 1.83
N CYS A 11 -9.50 -0.96 2.94
CA CYS A 11 -8.19 -0.81 3.58
C CYS A 11 -7.66 -2.15 4.11
N PHE A 12 -8.52 -3.05 4.59
CA PHE A 12 -8.12 -4.41 4.98
C PHE A 12 -7.48 -5.19 3.83
N PHE A 13 -7.93 -4.99 2.59
CA PHE A 13 -7.33 -5.63 1.42
C PHE A 13 -5.86 -5.24 1.21
N ALA A 14 -5.45 -4.04 1.65
CA ALA A 14 -4.07 -3.60 1.57
C ALA A 14 -3.11 -4.39 2.47
N PHE A 15 -3.63 -5.05 3.52
CA PHE A 15 -2.86 -5.91 4.42
C PHE A 15 -2.83 -7.38 3.97
N VAL A 16 -3.51 -7.73 2.88
CA VAL A 16 -3.45 -9.06 2.29
C VAL A 16 -2.07 -9.27 1.66
N GLY A 17 -1.31 -10.24 2.18
CA GLY A 17 0.03 -10.57 1.71
C GLY A 17 1.09 -10.70 2.81
N PHE A 18 0.76 -10.38 4.07
CA PHE A 18 1.66 -10.65 5.20
C PHE A 18 1.89 -12.15 5.45
N ASP A 19 1.03 -13.02 4.91
CA ASP A 19 1.17 -14.48 4.99
C ASP A 19 2.51 -14.97 4.41
N ILE A 20 3.04 -14.29 3.38
CA ILE A 20 4.35 -14.58 2.79
C ILE A 20 5.48 -14.45 3.83
N ILE A 21 5.36 -13.55 4.80
CA ILE A 21 6.36 -13.37 5.88
C ILE A 21 6.42 -14.63 6.75
N ALA A 22 5.28 -15.31 6.94
CA ALA A 22 5.24 -16.56 7.68
C ALA A 22 5.85 -17.71 6.86
N THR A 23 5.65 -17.74 5.54
CA THR A 23 6.22 -18.76 4.65
C THR A 23 7.75 -18.65 4.52
N THR A 24 8.32 -17.44 4.53
CA THR A 24 9.79 -17.24 4.51
C THR A 24 10.48 -17.54 5.86
N GLY A 25 9.74 -18.07 6.84
CA GLY A 25 10.27 -18.41 8.15
C GLY A 25 11.38 -19.46 8.15
N GLU A 26 11.46 -20.32 7.12
CA GLU A 26 12.48 -21.38 7.01
C GLU A 26 13.90 -20.85 6.81
N GLU A 27 14.07 -19.63 6.29
CA GLU A 27 15.37 -18.97 6.09
C GLU A 27 15.80 -18.13 7.31
N VAL A 28 14.97 -18.07 8.35
CA VAL A 28 15.20 -17.22 9.51
C VAL A 28 15.80 -18.04 10.66
N ARG A 29 16.96 -17.60 11.16
CA ARG A 29 17.72 -18.28 12.21
C ARG A 29 16.94 -18.51 13.53
N ASN A 30 15.95 -17.68 13.85
CA ASN A 30 15.06 -17.87 15.01
C ASN A 30 13.60 -17.48 14.68
N PRO A 31 12.82 -18.38 14.09
CA PRO A 31 11.50 -18.07 13.54
C PRO A 31 10.45 -17.77 14.62
N GLN A 32 10.54 -18.41 15.79
CA GLN A 32 9.55 -18.29 16.88
C GLN A 32 9.40 -16.85 17.40
N THR A 33 10.49 -16.08 17.40
CA THR A 33 10.48 -14.67 17.84
C THR A 33 10.54 -13.70 16.67
N ALA A 34 11.27 -14.03 15.59
CA ALA A 34 11.48 -13.09 14.49
C ALA A 34 10.23 -12.87 13.62
N ILE A 35 9.45 -13.93 13.36
CA ILE A 35 8.23 -13.85 12.56
C ILE A 35 7.19 -12.91 13.22
N PRO A 36 6.81 -13.09 14.51
CA PRO A 36 5.81 -12.22 15.13
C PRO A 36 6.28 -10.76 15.24
N ILE A 37 7.56 -10.52 15.55
CA ILE A 37 8.13 -9.16 15.62
C ILE A 37 8.08 -8.50 14.24
N SER A 38 8.41 -9.24 13.18
CA SER A 38 8.38 -8.72 11.81
C SER A 38 6.97 -8.34 11.39
N ILE A 39 5.96 -9.18 11.65
CA ILE A 39 4.55 -8.91 11.33
C ILE A 39 4.07 -7.63 12.02
N ILE A 40 4.33 -7.48 13.31
CA ILE A 40 3.92 -6.29 14.07
C ILE A 40 4.65 -5.05 13.53
N GLY A 41 5.95 -5.17 13.25
CA GLY A 41 6.76 -4.08 12.70
C GLY A 41 6.24 -3.59 11.34
N CYS A 42 5.99 -4.50 10.39
CA CYS A 42 5.48 -4.12 9.07
C CYS A 42 4.04 -3.61 9.12
N LEU A 43 3.17 -4.14 10.00
CA LEU A 43 1.85 -3.56 10.26
C LEU A 43 1.92 -2.10 10.71
N LEU A 44 2.81 -1.80 11.66
CA LEU A 44 2.97 -0.46 12.23
C LEU A 44 3.52 0.51 11.17
N ILE A 45 4.51 0.09 10.39
CA ILE A 45 5.07 0.87 9.28
C ILE A 45 4.02 1.12 8.20
N CYS A 46 3.25 0.10 7.80
CA CYS A 46 2.17 0.25 6.83
C CYS A 46 1.09 1.21 7.35
N PHE A 47 0.68 1.08 8.62
CA PHE A 47 -0.31 1.96 9.22
C PHE A 47 0.13 3.43 9.16
N LEU A 48 1.38 3.72 9.55
CA LEU A 48 1.93 5.07 9.47
C LEU A 48 2.04 5.56 8.03
N ALA A 49 2.54 4.74 7.11
CA ALA A 49 2.68 5.10 5.70
C ALA A 49 1.31 5.42 5.06
N TYR A 50 0.30 4.57 5.27
CA TYR A 50 -1.05 4.82 4.76
C TYR A 50 -1.69 6.06 5.39
N GLY A 51 -1.51 6.26 6.70
CA GLY A 51 -1.96 7.47 7.39
C GLY A 51 -1.32 8.73 6.83
N LEU A 52 -0.01 8.72 6.62
CA LEU A 52 0.74 9.84 6.05
C LEU A 52 0.35 10.12 4.59
N ILE A 53 0.16 9.09 3.77
CA ILE A 53 -0.31 9.23 2.39
C ILE A 53 -1.71 9.86 2.36
N SER A 54 -2.63 9.37 3.20
CA SER A 54 -3.98 9.92 3.30
C SER A 54 -3.98 11.37 3.77
N ALA A 55 -3.17 11.71 4.78
CA ALA A 55 -3.01 13.08 5.27
C ALA A 55 -2.42 14.00 4.19
N THR A 56 -1.36 13.58 3.51
CA THR A 56 -0.70 14.34 2.44
C THR A 56 -1.66 14.59 1.28
N LEU A 57 -2.40 13.56 0.86
CA LEU A 57 -3.36 13.67 -0.24
C LEU A 57 -4.52 14.60 0.13
N THR A 58 -5.02 14.51 1.36
CA THR A 58 -6.09 15.39 1.88
C THR A 58 -5.63 16.84 1.98
N LEU A 59 -4.36 17.07 2.32
CA LEU A 59 -3.78 18.42 2.40
C LEU A 59 -3.49 19.01 1.00
N MET A 60 -3.20 18.16 0.02
CA MET A 60 -2.81 18.55 -1.34
C MET A 60 -4.01 18.77 -2.26
N VAL A 61 -5.11 18.04 -2.08
CA VAL A 61 -6.27 18.07 -2.99
C VAL A 61 -7.58 18.06 -2.20
N PRO A 62 -8.52 18.99 -2.45
CA PRO A 62 -9.83 18.93 -1.83
C PRO A 62 -10.56 17.64 -2.24
N TYR A 63 -11.14 16.94 -1.25
CA TYR A 63 -11.72 15.59 -1.31
C TYR A 63 -12.66 15.32 -2.49
N TYR A 64 -13.25 16.37 -3.07
CA TYR A 64 -14.19 16.31 -4.19
C TYR A 64 -13.55 16.05 -5.57
N SER A 65 -12.23 16.18 -5.69
CA SER A 65 -11.51 16.10 -6.98
C SER A 65 -10.51 14.94 -7.07
N ILE A 66 -10.52 14.04 -6.08
CA ILE A 66 -9.70 12.83 -6.08
C ILE A 66 -10.28 11.80 -7.04
N SER A 67 -9.52 11.53 -8.09
CA SER A 67 -9.81 10.44 -9.04
C SER A 67 -9.60 9.08 -8.38
N SER A 68 -10.60 8.20 -8.46
CA SER A 68 -10.59 6.86 -7.86
C SER A 68 -9.57 5.90 -8.48
N VAL A 69 -9.07 6.19 -9.68
CA VAL A 69 -8.17 5.31 -10.43
C VAL A 69 -6.69 5.64 -10.17
N ALA A 70 -6.34 6.92 -10.03
CA ALA A 70 -4.95 7.37 -9.91
C ALA A 70 -4.84 8.62 -9.04
N ALA A 71 -5.24 8.51 -7.78
CA ALA A 71 -5.30 9.64 -6.84
C ALA A 71 -3.92 10.31 -6.63
N LEU A 72 -2.87 9.51 -6.36
CA LEU A 72 -1.52 10.03 -6.11
C LEU A 72 -0.86 10.63 -7.38
N PRO A 73 -0.75 9.93 -8.52
CA PRO A 73 -0.09 10.47 -9.70
C PRO A 73 -0.78 11.73 -10.26
N LEU A 74 -2.13 11.81 -10.21
CA LEU A 74 -2.84 13.01 -10.60
C LEU A 74 -2.62 14.15 -9.62
N ALA A 75 -2.65 13.90 -8.30
CA ALA A 75 -2.41 14.92 -7.30
C ALA A 75 -1.03 15.57 -7.49
N PHE A 76 0.03 14.77 -7.64
CA PHE A 76 1.38 15.27 -7.91
C PHE A 76 1.50 15.99 -9.26
N SER A 77 0.80 15.51 -10.30
CA SER A 77 0.76 16.17 -11.61
C SER A 77 0.13 17.55 -11.57
N ARG A 78 -0.90 17.77 -10.72
CA ARG A 78 -1.59 19.06 -10.58
C ARG A 78 -0.73 20.13 -9.92
N HIS A 79 0.20 19.72 -9.06
CA HIS A 79 1.19 20.60 -8.42
C HIS A 79 2.50 20.77 -9.20
N GLY A 80 2.57 20.28 -10.45
CA GLY A 80 3.76 20.43 -11.31
C GLY A 80 4.90 19.45 -11.03
N LEU A 81 4.73 18.49 -10.11
CA LEU A 81 5.73 17.48 -9.77
C LEU A 81 5.65 16.26 -10.72
N GLN A 82 5.96 16.50 -12.00
CA GLN A 82 5.88 15.44 -13.04
C GLN A 82 6.85 14.29 -12.78
N TRP A 83 8.02 14.56 -12.20
CA TRP A 83 9.01 13.52 -11.86
C TRP A 83 8.45 12.51 -10.85
N ALA A 84 7.73 12.96 -9.83
CA ALA A 84 7.12 12.11 -8.81
C ALA A 84 6.01 11.22 -9.41
N LYS A 85 5.21 11.77 -10.33
CA LYS A 85 4.21 11.01 -11.09
C LYS A 85 4.84 9.82 -11.82
N TYR A 86 5.95 10.03 -12.53
CA TYR A 86 6.60 8.94 -13.28
C TYR A 86 7.11 7.83 -12.35
N ILE A 87 7.76 8.19 -11.24
CA ILE A 87 8.27 7.22 -10.26
C ILE A 87 7.12 6.42 -9.63
N ILE A 88 6.04 7.09 -9.21
CA ILE A 88 4.90 6.41 -8.59
C ILE A 88 4.18 5.51 -9.60
N SER A 89 4.05 5.95 -10.85
CA SER A 89 3.40 5.16 -11.90
C SER A 89 4.21 3.92 -12.29
N THR A 90 5.53 4.03 -12.42
CA THR A 90 6.40 2.88 -12.73
C THR A 90 6.44 1.90 -11.57
N GLY A 91 6.50 2.40 -10.33
CA GLY A 91 6.41 1.58 -9.12
C GLY A 91 5.09 0.82 -9.03
N ALA A 92 3.96 1.49 -9.29
CA ALA A 92 2.63 0.87 -9.30
C ALA A 92 2.52 -0.22 -10.37
N LEU A 93 3.00 0.03 -11.59
CA LEU A 93 3.02 -0.98 -12.65
C LEU A 93 3.85 -2.19 -12.27
N CYS A 94 5.07 -1.97 -11.75
CA CYS A 94 5.95 -3.05 -11.30
C CYS A 94 5.28 -3.92 -10.22
N ALA A 95 4.70 -3.28 -9.19
CA ALA A 95 4.00 -3.99 -8.12
C ALA A 95 2.79 -4.80 -8.64
N LEU A 96 1.99 -4.21 -9.54
CA LEU A 96 0.86 -4.91 -10.17
C LEU A 96 1.32 -6.10 -11.01
N THR A 97 2.40 -5.95 -11.79
CA THR A 97 2.97 -7.05 -12.58
C THR A 97 3.44 -8.18 -11.67
N THR A 98 4.15 -7.88 -10.57
CA THR A 98 4.56 -8.89 -9.60
C THR A 98 3.36 -9.63 -9.02
N ARG A 99 2.28 -8.93 -8.66
CA ARG A 99 1.06 -9.56 -8.14
C ARG A 99 0.37 -10.46 -9.18
N PHE A 100 0.26 -9.98 -10.41
CA PHE A 100 -0.34 -10.73 -11.50
C PHE A 100 0.43 -12.02 -11.81
N VAL A 101 1.76 -11.93 -11.88
CA VAL A 101 2.64 -13.09 -12.12
C VAL A 101 2.54 -14.10 -10.98
N ASN A 102 2.59 -13.65 -9.72
CA ASN A 102 2.45 -14.57 -8.58
C ASN A 102 1.10 -15.30 -8.60
N ASN A 103 0.00 -14.60 -8.89
CA ASN A 103 -1.32 -15.22 -9.00
C ASN A 103 -1.48 -16.15 -10.21
N ALA A 104 -0.64 -16.02 -11.24
CA ALA A 104 -0.64 -16.91 -12.41
C ALA A 104 0.23 -18.17 -12.20
N LEU A 105 1.13 -18.14 -11.22
CA LEU A 105 2.05 -19.24 -10.86
C LEU A 105 1.52 -20.13 -9.72
N THR A 106 0.44 -19.71 -9.05
CA THR A 106 -0.24 -20.44 -7.97
C THR A 106 -1.51 -21.11 -8.52
#